data_AF-A0A2M6YBZ7-F1
#
_entry.id   AF-A0A2M6YBZ7-F1
#
_cell.length_a   1.000
_cell.length_b   1.000
_cell.length_c   1.000
_cell.angle_alpha   90.00
_cell.angle_beta   90.00
_cell.angle_gamma   90.00
#
_symmetry.space_group_name_H-M   'P 1'
#
loop_
_entity.id
_entity.type
_entity.pdbx_description
1 polymer ?
#
loop_
_entity_poly.entity_id
_entity_poly.type
_entity_poly.pdbx_seq_one_letter_code
_entity_poly.pdbx_strand_id
1 'polypeptide(L)' 'MSLIPKDCPFRGPKEYIDGDFIYKNAYTGEIDNFFGEETISSADGNEIYKTKYIGGFVCQRKQKINFTSDNTE' A
#
# COMPACT_ATOMS: atom_id res chain seq x y z
N MET A 1 11.44 -3.77 -17.24
CA MET A 1 10.00 -3.65 -16.88
C MET A 1 9.89 -3.58 -15.37
N SER A 2 9.11 -2.63 -14.83
CA SER A 2 8.87 -2.57 -13.38
C SER A 2 7.88 -3.67 -12.98
N LEU A 3 8.18 -4.43 -11.93
CA LEU A 3 7.29 -5.45 -11.36
C LEU A 3 6.27 -4.86 -10.38
N ILE A 4 6.32 -3.54 -10.13
CA ILE A 4 5.45 -2.86 -9.18
C ILE A 4 4.06 -2.66 -9.80
N PRO A 5 2.97 -3.06 -9.11
CA PRO A 5 1.61 -2.79 -9.56
C PRO A 5 1.38 -1.29 -9.76
N LYS A 6 0.81 -0.90 -10.91
CA LYS A 6 0.54 0.51 -11.22
C LYS A 6 -0.52 1.13 -10.31
N ASP A 7 -1.53 0.35 -9.96
CA ASP A 7 -2.69 0.84 -9.21
C ASP A 7 -2.40 0.96 -7.71
N CYS A 8 -1.48 0.15 -7.19
CA CYS A 8 -1.09 0.16 -5.78
C CYS A 8 0.44 0.08 -5.65
N PRO A 9 1.18 1.16 -5.99
CA PRO A 9 2.64 1.18 -6.00
C PRO A 9 3.24 1.37 -4.59
N PHE A 10 2.61 0.78 -3.56
CA PHE A 10 3.03 0.99 -2.17
C PHE A 10 4.44 0.45 -1.93
N ARG A 11 4.74 -0.73 -2.48
CA ARG A 11 6.01 -1.46 -2.40
C ARG A 11 6.20 -2.38 -3.62
N GLY A 12 6.92 -3.49 -3.47
CA GLY A 12 7.22 -4.47 -4.52
C GLY A 12 6.00 -5.26 -5.04
N PRO A 13 6.24 -6.23 -5.94
CA PRO A 13 5.20 -7.14 -6.46
C PRO A 13 4.57 -7.97 -5.33
N LYS A 14 3.41 -8.58 -5.60
CA LYS A 14 2.76 -9.50 -4.63
C LYS A 14 3.65 -10.69 -4.26
N GLU A 15 4.39 -11.20 -5.23
CA GLU A 15 5.35 -12.29 -5.05
C GLU A 15 6.55 -12.07 -5.97
N TYR A 16 7.74 -12.42 -5.48
CA TYR A 16 8.97 -12.46 -6.25
C TYR A 16 9.87 -13.58 -5.73
N ILE A 17 10.48 -14.35 -6.63
CA ILE A 17 11.34 -15.48 -6.29
C ILE A 17 12.72 -15.21 -6.87
N ASP A 18 13.76 -15.34 -6.03
CA ASP A 18 15.15 -15.21 -6.42
C ASP A 18 16.00 -16.29 -5.74
N GLY A 19 16.38 -17.31 -6.51
CA GLY A 19 17.02 -18.51 -5.97
C GLY A 19 16.15 -19.18 -4.91
N ASP A 20 16.71 -19.36 -3.71
CA ASP A 20 16.04 -19.99 -2.56
C ASP A 20 15.25 -18.99 -1.71
N PHE A 21 15.06 -17.74 -2.18
CA PHE A 21 14.34 -16.72 -1.44
C PHE A 21 13.00 -16.41 -2.09
N ILE A 22 11.95 -16.36 -1.25
CA ILE A 22 10.59 -16.03 -1.63
C ILE A 22 10.20 -14.75 -0.92
N TYR A 23 10.00 -13.67 -1.68
CA TYR A 23 9.42 -12.41 -1.22
C TYR A 23 7.91 -12.42 -1.42
N LYS A 24 7.16 -12.02 -0.39
CA LYS A 24 5.72 -11.79 -0.47
C LYS A 24 5.36 -10.42 0.08
N ASN A 25 4.41 -9.77 -0.58
CA ASN A 25 3.87 -8.49 -0.15
C ASN A 25 2.34 -8.55 -0.14
N ALA A 26 1.74 -8.29 1.02
CA ALA A 26 0.30 -8.19 1.20
C ALA A 26 -0.05 -6.82 1.75
N TYR A 27 -1.08 -6.19 1.20
CA TYR A 27 -1.54 -4.87 1.63
C TYR A 27 -3.05 -4.72 1.49
N THR A 28 -3.60 -3.81 2.27
CA THR A 28 -5.02 -3.45 2.28
C THR A 28 -5.15 -1.94 2.37
N GLY A 29 -6.16 -1.40 1.71
CA GLY A 29 -6.46 0.03 1.69
C GLY A 29 -6.08 0.68 0.37
N GLU A 30 -6.28 2.00 0.32
CA GLU A 30 -6.08 2.84 -0.85
C GLU A 30 -4.97 3.87 -0.56
N ILE A 31 -4.58 4.65 -1.56
CA ILE A 31 -3.46 5.61 -1.45
C ILE A 31 -3.64 6.64 -0.31
N ASP A 32 -4.87 6.92 0.10
CA ASP A 32 -5.20 7.84 1.19
C ASP A 32 -5.02 7.22 2.59
N ASN A 33 -5.13 5.90 2.71
CA ASN A 33 -4.94 5.12 3.93
C ASN A 33 -4.73 3.63 3.63
N PHE A 34 -3.50 3.14 3.79
CA PHE A 34 -3.15 1.75 3.57
C PHE A 34 -2.19 1.21 4.65
N PHE A 35 -2.21 -0.10 4.80
CA PHE A 35 -1.20 -0.83 5.55
C PHE A 35 -0.84 -2.11 4.80
N GLY A 36 0.36 -2.62 5.05
CA GLY A 36 0.80 -3.88 4.49
C GLY A 36 1.87 -4.55 5.32
N GLU A 37 2.18 -5.76 4.90
CA GLU A 37 3.18 -6.63 5.47
C GLU A 37 3.97 -7.26 4.32
N GLU A 38 5.28 -7.23 4.45
CA GLU A 38 6.15 -7.98 3.55
C GLU A 38 6.98 -8.99 4.33
N THR A 39 7.21 -10.12 3.68
CA THR A 39 7.99 -11.23 4.22
C THR A 39 9.01 -11.70 3.20
N ILE A 40 10.14 -12.19 3.69
CA ILE A 40 11.11 -12.97 2.91
C ILE A 40 11.30 -14.28 3.65
N SER A 41 11.11 -15.39 2.96
CA SER A 41 11.35 -16.74 3.49
C SER A 41 12.34 -17.51 2.64
N SER A 42 13.01 -18.51 3.22
CA SER A 42 13.71 -19.53 2.44
C SER A 42 12.71 -20.41 1.68
N ALA A 43 13.19 -21.15 0.67
CA ALA A 43 12.40 -22.11 -0.10
C ALA A 43 11.78 -23.20 0.79
N ASP A 44 12.43 -23.51 1.92
CA ASP A 44 11.95 -24.47 2.93
C ASP A 44 10.87 -23.89 3.86
N GLY A 45 10.53 -22.61 3.69
CA GLY A 45 9.49 -21.92 4.45
C GLY A 45 9.95 -21.20 5.71
N ASN A 46 11.26 -21.12 5.98
CA ASN A 46 11.77 -20.40 7.15
C ASN A 46 11.67 -18.88 6.92
N GLU A 47 10.95 -18.15 7.75
CA GLU A 47 10.86 -16.69 7.68
C GLU A 47 12.21 -16.06 8.09
N ILE A 48 12.79 -15.26 7.20
CA ILE A 48 14.08 -14.58 7.38
C ILE A 48 13.86 -13.10 7.73
N TYR A 49 12.84 -12.50 7.13
CA TYR A 49 12.49 -11.11 7.33
C TYR A 49 10.97 -10.93 7.34
N LYS A 50 10.53 -10.01 8.18
CA LYS A 50 9.16 -9.56 8.25
C LYS A 50 9.10 -8.10 8.65
N THR A 51 8.30 -7.31 7.95
CA THR A 51 8.00 -5.93 8.36
C THR A 51 6.55 -5.57 8.06
N LYS A 52 6.03 -4.64 8.85
CA LYS A 52 4.74 -4.00 8.62
C LYS A 52 4.99 -2.55 8.22
N TYR A 53 4.21 -2.07 7.27
CA TYR A 53 4.25 -0.69 6.83
C TYR A 53 2.85 -0.09 6.80
N ILE A 54 2.79 1.22 6.98
CA ILE A 54 1.58 2.02 6.88
C ILE A 54 1.86 3.27 6.05
N GLY A 55 0.84 3.79 5.40
CA GLY A 55 0.92 5.01 4.64
C GLY A 55 -0.45 5.60 4.37
N GLY A 56 -0.44 6.81 3.83
CA GLY A 56 -1.66 7.57 3.59
C GLY A 56 -1.35 9.05 3.48
N PHE A 57 -2.38 9.85 3.25
CA PHE A 57 -2.18 11.28 3.15
C PHE A 57 -1.93 11.94 4.50
N VAL A 58 -0.97 12.86 4.52
CA VAL A 58 -0.60 13.65 5.71
C VAL A 58 -1.04 15.10 5.51
N CYS A 59 -1.42 15.79 6.59
CA CYS A 59 -1.81 17.21 6.56
C CYS A 59 -2.97 17.54 5.61
N GLN A 60 -3.99 16.68 5.56
CA GLN A 60 -5.20 16.90 4.78
C GLN A 60 -5.98 18.13 5.29
N ARG A 61 -5.92 19.23 4.54
CA ARG A 61 -6.72 20.44 4.82
C ARG A 61 -8.16 20.18 4.41
N LYS A 62 -9.06 20.07 5.40
CA LYS A 62 -10.50 20.01 5.13
C LYS A 62 -10.95 21.31 4.44
N GLN A 63 -11.38 21.23 3.19
CA GLN A 63 -12.09 22.34 2.55
C GLN A 63 -13.50 22.43 3.16
N LYS A 64 -13.91 23.62 3.60
CA LYS A 64 -15.31 23.87 3.94
C LYS A 64 -16.08 23.95 2.63
N ILE A 65 -16.98 22.99 2.41
CA ILE A 65 -17.97 23.09 1.35
C ILE A 65 -18.98 24.14 1.82
N ASN A 66 -18.91 25.34 1.26
CA ASN A 66 -19.95 26.34 1.45
C ASN A 66 -21.10 25.98 0.51
N PHE A 67 -22.15 25.38 1.05
CA PHE A 67 -23.44 25.38 0.37
C PHE A 67 -24.00 26.80 0.46
N THR A 68 -23.77 27.62 -0.56
CA THR A 68 -24.69 28.72 -0.85
C THR A 68 -25.96 28.08 -1.37
N SER A 69 -26.97 27.96 -0.50
CA SER A 69 -28.34 27.88 -0.97
C SER A 69 -28.62 29.17 -1.73
N ASP A 70 -28.65 29.07 -3.05
CA ASP A 70 -29.22 30.09 -3.92
C ASP A 70 -30.64 30.37 -3.41
N ASN A 71 -30.82 31.56 -2.84
CA ASN A 71 -32.13 32.16 -2.68
C ASN A 71 -32.63 32.46 -4.09
N THR A 72 -33.53 31.62 -4.61
CA THR A 72 -34.48 32.04 -5.64
C THR A 72 -35.84 32.21 -4.98
N GLU A 73 -36.25 33.47 -5.03
CA GLU A 73 -37.57 34.10 -4.79
C GLU A 73 -38.81 33.20 -4.68
#